data_AF-Q2GI11-F1
#
_entry.id   AF-Q2GI11-F1
#
_cell.length_a   1.000
_cell.length_b   1.000
_cell.length_c   1.000
_cell.angle_alpha   90.00
_cell.angle_beta   90.00
_cell.angle_gamma   90.00
#
_symmetry.space_group_name_H-M   'P 1'
#
loop_
_entity.id
_entity.type
_entity.pdbx_description
1 polymer ?
#
loop_
_entity_poly.entity_id
_entity_poly.type
_entity_poly.pdbx_seq_one_letter_code
_entity_poly.pdbx_strand_id
1 'polypeptide(L)'
;MFTKKNYKRVIYNIVGYLGEILIIWFLKCKGYYIIKHRYKCILGEIDIIACKNKYLAFIEVKTSIFGSEIPITNKQQRSIIKAAKSFITYHTKFEEYNIRFDLYFFSLSKGLIHIPHAWQEF
;
A
#
# COMPACT_ATOMS: atom_id res chain seq x y z
N MET A 1 -3.40 15.80 28.81
CA MET A 1 -2.60 14.65 29.30
C MET A 1 -2.69 13.52 28.27
N PHE A 2 -1.57 13.10 27.65
CA PHE A 2 -1.58 12.00 26.67
C PHE A 2 -1.77 10.65 27.37
N THR A 3 -2.80 9.89 27.01
CA THR A 3 -3.00 8.54 27.55
C THR A 3 -2.01 7.55 26.91
N LYS A 4 -1.66 6.46 27.61
CA LYS A 4 -0.78 5.39 27.10
C LYS A 4 -1.26 4.83 25.74
N LYS A 5 -2.58 4.80 25.53
CA LYS A 5 -3.23 4.41 24.26
C LYS A 5 -2.93 5.41 23.14
N ASN A 6 -3.04 6.72 23.41
CA ASN A 6 -2.72 7.75 22.42
C ASN A 6 -1.25 7.70 22.00
N TYR A 7 -0.35 7.49 22.96
CA TYR A 7 1.09 7.35 22.67
C TYR A 7 1.38 6.17 21.74
N LYS A 8 0.84 4.98 22.03
CA LYS A 8 0.99 3.82 21.13
C LYS A 8 0.48 4.11 19.72
N ARG A 9 -0.69 4.76 19.60
CA ARG A 9 -1.26 5.11 18.29
C ARG A 9 -0.34 6.03 17.49
N VAL A 10 0.25 7.04 18.14
CA VAL A 10 1.22 7.95 17.50
C VAL A 10 2.43 7.17 16.99
N ILE A 11 3.00 6.28 17.82
CA ILE A 11 4.12 5.42 17.38
C ILE A 11 3.73 4.56 16.19
N TYR A 12 2.59 3.87 16.25
CA TYR A 12 2.15 3.01 15.14
C TYR A 12 1.94 3.79 13.84
N ASN A 13 1.41 5.02 13.92
CA ASN A 13 1.26 5.88 12.75
C ASN A 13 2.62 6.30 12.18
N ILE A 14 3.59 6.65 13.03
CA ILE A 14 4.95 7.02 12.60
C ILE A 14 5.63 5.83 11.93
N VAL A 15 5.57 4.64 12.54
CA VAL A 15 6.16 3.41 12.00
C VAL A 15 5.50 3.03 10.66
N GLY A 16 4.17 3.14 10.57
CA GLY A 16 3.44 2.94 9.32
C GLY A 16 3.91 3.86 8.20
N TYR A 17 3.96 5.17 8.49
CA TYR A 17 4.42 6.17 7.52
C TYR A 17 5.87 5.94 7.09
N LEU A 18 6.78 5.65 8.03
CA LEU A 18 8.17 5.36 7.68
C LEU A 18 8.31 4.07 6.85
N GLY A 19 7.48 3.06 7.11
CA GLY A 19 7.42 1.86 6.27
C GLY A 19 6.98 2.16 4.84
N GLU A 20 5.95 3.00 4.68
CA GLU A 20 5.52 3.46 3.35
C GLU A 20 6.64 4.20 2.61
N ILE A 21 7.36 5.10 3.29
CA ILE A 21 8.51 5.82 2.70
C ILE A 21 9.62 4.87 2.29
N LEU A 22 9.96 3.88 3.13
CA LEU A 22 10.97 2.87 2.80
C LEU A 22 10.59 2.07 1.55
N ILE A 23 9.31 1.65 1.46
CA ILE A 23 8.79 0.90 0.31
C ILE A 23 8.81 1.77 -0.96
N ILE A 24 8.46 3.05 -0.86
CA ILE A 24 8.56 4.00 -1.97
C ILE A 24 9.99 4.09 -2.48
N TRP A 25 10.98 4.20 -1.58
CA TRP A 25 12.39 4.21 -1.97
C TRP A 25 12.80 2.90 -2.63
N PHE A 26 12.44 1.75 -2.04
CA PHE A 26 12.71 0.44 -2.61
C PHE A 26 12.12 0.29 -4.03
N LEU A 27 10.87 0.69 -4.23
CA LEU A 27 10.19 0.68 -5.52
C LEU A 27 10.91 1.55 -6.55
N LYS A 28 11.30 2.78 -6.18
CA LYS A 28 12.07 3.67 -7.04
C LYS A 28 13.40 3.05 -7.46
N CYS A 29 14.14 2.45 -6.51
CA CYS A 29 15.39 1.73 -6.81
C CYS A 29 15.16 0.53 -7.73
N LYS A 30 13.97 -0.09 -7.69
CA LYS A 30 13.56 -1.17 -8.61
C LYS A 30 13.04 -0.64 -9.95
N GLY A 31 13.09 0.66 -10.21
CA GLY A 31 12.67 1.29 -11.47
C GLY A 31 11.16 1.50 -11.60
N TYR A 32 10.42 1.50 -10.48
CA TYR A 32 9.03 1.92 -10.48
C TYR A 32 8.94 3.45 -10.40
N TYR A 33 7.98 4.02 -11.11
CA TYR A 33 7.53 5.38 -10.93
C TYR A 33 6.37 5.42 -9.93
N ILE A 34 6.45 6.30 -8.94
CA ILE A 34 5.38 6.47 -7.94
C ILE A 34 4.34 7.44 -8.50
N ILE A 35 3.14 6.96 -8.73
CA ILE A 35 2.01 7.75 -9.25
C ILE A 35 1.35 8.55 -8.11
N LYS A 36 1.07 7.89 -6.99
CA LYS A 36 0.49 8.49 -5.77
C LYS A 36 0.97 7.78 -4.52
N HIS A 37 1.04 8.53 -3.43
CA HIS A 37 1.26 8.06 -2.06
C HIS A 37 0.08 8.54 -1.21
N ARG A 38 -0.51 7.65 -0.40
CA ARG A 38 -1.71 7.84 0.41
C ARG A 38 -2.87 8.40 -0.40
N TYR A 39 -3.17 7.73 -1.52
CA TYR A 39 -4.30 8.10 -2.37
C TYR A 39 -5.60 7.84 -1.63
N LYS A 40 -6.46 8.86 -1.58
CA LYS A 40 -7.76 8.80 -0.94
C LYS A 40 -8.83 9.27 -1.91
N CYS A 41 -9.90 8.50 -2.01
CA CYS A 41 -11.13 8.88 -2.69
C CYS A 41 -12.33 8.49 -1.84
N ILE A 42 -13.55 8.79 -2.32
CA ILE A 42 -14.76 8.49 -1.57
C ILE A 42 -15.00 6.97 -1.40
N LEU A 43 -14.44 6.16 -2.30
CA LEU A 43 -14.61 4.70 -2.30
C LEU A 43 -13.57 3.95 -1.44
N GLY A 44 -12.46 4.61 -1.09
CA GLY A 44 -11.38 3.95 -0.37
C GLY A 44 -10.08 4.71 -0.35
N GLU A 45 -9.07 4.05 0.20
CA GLU A 45 -7.71 4.54 0.32
C GLU A 45 -6.75 3.48 -0.28
N ILE A 46 -5.64 3.94 -0.85
CA ILE A 46 -4.56 3.11 -1.37
C ILE A 46 -3.24 3.72 -0.90
N ASP A 47 -2.43 2.95 -0.20
CA ASP A 47 -1.18 3.46 0.38
C ASP A 47 -0.21 3.92 -0.71
N ILE A 48 0.03 3.09 -1.72
CA ILE A 48 0.94 3.45 -2.83
C ILE A 48 0.32 3.01 -4.16
N ILE A 49 0.38 3.90 -5.15
CA ILE A 49 0.11 3.57 -6.56
C ILE A 49 1.43 3.75 -7.31
N ALA A 50 1.94 2.67 -7.90
CA ALA A 50 3.21 2.68 -8.62
C ALA A 50 3.07 2.02 -9.98
N CYS A 51 3.81 2.49 -10.99
CA CYS A 51 3.86 1.85 -12.30
C CYS A 51 5.28 1.49 -12.70
N LYS A 52 5.41 0.44 -13.50
CA LYS A 52 6.65 0.05 -14.16
C LYS A 52 6.29 -0.70 -15.44
N ASN A 53 6.85 -0.28 -16.57
CA ASN A 53 6.45 -0.78 -17.89
C ASN A 53 4.92 -0.67 -18.07
N LYS A 54 4.25 -1.72 -18.53
CA LYS A 54 2.78 -1.80 -18.64
C LYS A 54 2.13 -2.48 -17.41
N TYR A 55 2.69 -2.27 -16.21
CA TYR A 55 2.07 -2.69 -14.95
C TYR A 55 1.72 -1.49 -14.07
N LEU A 56 0.51 -1.48 -13.53
CA LEU A 56 0.05 -0.55 -12.51
C LEU A 56 -0.26 -1.33 -11.23
N ALA A 57 0.54 -1.10 -10.19
CA ALA A 57 0.42 -1.74 -8.90
C ALA A 57 -0.29 -0.82 -7.90
N PHE A 58 -1.38 -1.33 -7.32
CA PHE A 58 -2.05 -0.78 -6.16
C PHE A 58 -1.58 -1.54 -4.93
N ILE A 59 -0.88 -0.85 -4.04
CA ILE A 59 -0.08 -1.45 -2.99
C ILE A 59 -0.67 -1.08 -1.63
N GLU A 60 -0.94 -2.10 -0.82
CA GLU A 60 -1.19 -1.97 0.61
C GLU A 60 0.12 -2.19 1.38
N VAL A 61 0.33 -1.41 2.43
CA VAL A 61 1.47 -1.53 3.34
C VAL A 61 1.02 -2.02 4.72
N LYS A 62 1.80 -2.92 5.30
CA LYS A 62 1.63 -3.41 6.67
C LYS A 62 2.95 -3.33 7.39
N THR A 63 2.96 -2.65 8.53
CA THR A 63 4.17 -2.48 9.36
C THR A 63 3.96 -3.05 10.75
N SER A 64 4.96 -3.75 11.27
CA SER A 64 4.99 -4.17 12.67
C SER A 64 6.34 -3.89 13.30
N ILE A 65 6.35 -3.41 14.53
CA ILE A 65 7.58 -3.25 15.32
C ILE A 65 8.12 -4.63 15.72
N PHE A 66 7.22 -5.55 16.10
CA PHE A 66 7.56 -6.85 16.69
C PHE A 66 7.47 -8.02 15.71
N GLY A 67 7.24 -7.75 14.41
CA GLY A 67 7.15 -8.79 13.39
C GLY A 67 5.85 -9.61 13.38
N SER A 68 4.85 -9.18 14.14
CA SER A 68 3.50 -9.72 14.05
C SER A 68 2.95 -9.50 12.64
N GLU A 69 2.56 -10.58 11.96
CA GLU A 69 1.90 -10.48 10.67
C GLU A 69 0.54 -9.83 10.84
N ILE A 70 0.28 -8.81 10.02
CA ILE A 70 -0.99 -8.09 10.02
C ILE A 70 -1.69 -8.45 8.71
N PRO A 71 -2.76 -9.27 8.75
CA PRO A 71 -3.42 -9.72 7.53
C PRO A 71 -4.16 -8.56 6.86
N ILE A 72 -4.25 -8.61 5.53
CA ILE A 72 -5.15 -7.74 4.78
C ILE A 72 -6.55 -8.35 4.79
N THR A 73 -7.52 -7.60 5.31
CA THR A 73 -8.90 -8.07 5.42
C THR A 73 -9.64 -7.99 4.08
N ASN A 74 -10.67 -8.83 3.89
CA ASN A 74 -11.57 -8.74 2.73
C ASN A 74 -12.18 -7.34 2.56
N LYS A 75 -12.42 -6.61 3.67
CA LYS A 75 -12.92 -5.23 3.62
C LYS A 75 -11.89 -4.28 3.01
N GLN A 76 -10.61 -4.40 3.39
CA GLN A 76 -9.52 -3.61 2.80
C GLN A 76 -9.36 -3.93 1.31
N GLN A 77 -9.29 -5.22 0.95
CA GLN A 77 -9.18 -5.65 -0.44
C GLN A 77 -10.30 -5.03 -1.30
N ARG A 78 -11.56 -5.14 -0.87
CA ARG A 78 -12.71 -4.54 -1.57
C ARG A 78 -12.61 -3.01 -1.67
N SER A 79 -12.16 -2.33 -0.62
CA SER A 79 -12.01 -0.87 -0.62
C SER A 79 -10.92 -0.42 -1.61
N ILE A 80 -9.78 -1.12 -1.64
CA ILE A 80 -8.68 -0.86 -2.56
C ILE A 80 -9.11 -1.13 -4.00
N ILE A 81 -9.82 -2.23 -4.27
CA ILE A 81 -10.35 -2.53 -5.61
C ILE A 81 -11.26 -1.40 -6.11
N LYS A 82 -12.19 -0.93 -5.27
CA LYS A 82 -13.09 0.17 -5.65
C LYS A 82 -12.33 1.47 -5.91
N ALA A 83 -11.36 1.80 -5.04
CA ALA A 83 -10.51 2.98 -5.22
C ALA A 83 -9.65 2.87 -6.49
N ALA A 84 -9.12 1.69 -6.80
CA ALA A 84 -8.32 1.40 -7.98
C ALA A 84 -9.13 1.57 -9.27
N LYS A 85 -10.36 1.02 -9.32
CA LYS A 85 -11.27 1.24 -10.45
C LYS A 85 -11.54 2.71 -10.70
N SER A 86 -11.92 3.44 -9.64
CA SER A 86 -12.16 4.88 -9.74
C SER A 86 -10.90 5.62 -10.21
N PHE A 87 -9.72 5.26 -9.69
CA PHE A 87 -8.47 5.84 -10.11
C PHE A 87 -8.22 5.67 -11.62
N ILE A 88 -8.43 4.46 -12.15
CA ILE A 88 -8.24 4.16 -13.59
C ILE A 88 -9.24 4.94 -14.44
N THR A 89 -10.52 4.99 -14.05
CA THR A 89 -11.54 5.76 -14.77
C THR A 89 -11.17 7.24 -14.91
N TYR A 90 -10.55 7.85 -13.89
CA TYR A 90 -10.10 9.25 -13.95
C TYR A 90 -8.72 9.43 -14.61
N HIS A 91 -7.99 8.36 -14.90
CA HIS A 91 -6.65 8.38 -15.47
C HIS A 91 -6.54 7.40 -16.64
N THR A 92 -7.25 7.70 -17.72
CA THR A 92 -7.41 6.86 -18.92
C THR A 92 -6.10 6.34 -19.53
N LYS A 93 -4.98 7.05 -19.32
CA LYS A 93 -3.63 6.59 -19.70
C LYS A 93 -3.22 5.22 -19.11
N PHE A 94 -3.92 4.74 -18.08
CA PHE A 94 -3.66 3.44 -17.45
C PHE A 94 -4.66 2.35 -17.85
N GLU A 95 -5.62 2.62 -18.74
CA GLU A 95 -6.65 1.63 -19.14
C GLU A 95 -6.03 0.34 -19.72
N GLU A 96 -4.94 0.45 -20.46
CA GLU A 96 -4.23 -0.70 -21.04
C GLU A 96 -3.16 -1.31 -20.13
N TYR A 97 -3.03 -0.84 -18.88
CA TYR A 97 -2.01 -1.38 -17.96
C TYR A 97 -2.51 -2.67 -17.32
N ASN A 98 -1.59 -3.62 -17.17
CA ASN A 98 -1.82 -4.80 -16.35
C ASN A 98 -1.94 -4.38 -14.88
N ILE A 99 -3.10 -4.64 -14.29
CA ILE A 99 -3.40 -4.25 -12.93
C ILE A 99 -2.88 -5.29 -11.95
N ARG A 100 -2.29 -4.81 -10.85
CA ARG A 100 -1.81 -5.64 -9.75
C ARG A 100 -2.26 -5.09 -8.41
N PHE A 101 -2.62 -6.00 -7.52
CA PHE A 101 -2.82 -5.70 -6.12
C PHE A 101 -1.73 -6.38 -5.32
N ASP A 102 -0.86 -5.58 -4.71
CA ASP A 102 0.34 -6.04 -4.05
C ASP A 102 0.26 -5.73 -2.55
N LEU A 103 0.85 -6.60 -1.73
CA LEU A 103 1.02 -6.36 -0.30
C LEU A 103 2.50 -6.28 0.02
N TYR A 104 2.90 -5.21 0.70
CA TYR A 104 4.21 -5.14 1.34
C TYR A 104 4.06 -5.22 2.85
N PHE A 105 4.87 -6.08 3.46
CA PHE A 105 5.01 -6.17 4.90
C PHE A 105 6.42 -5.73 5.31
N PHE A 106 6.53 -4.89 6.33
CA PHE A 106 7.80 -4.48 6.90
C PHE A 106 7.82 -4.66 8.41
N SER A 107 8.87 -5.31 8.93
CA SER A 107 9.23 -5.23 10.34
C SER A 107 10.73 -5.19 10.53
N LEU A 108 11.17 -4.69 11.68
CA LEU A 108 12.59 -4.69 12.05
C LEU A 108 13.18 -6.10 12.08
N SER A 109 12.40 -7.09 12.53
CA SER A 109 12.84 -8.49 12.67
C SER A 109 12.82 -9.30 11.37
N LYS A 110 11.90 -9.01 10.45
CA LYS A 110 11.72 -9.78 9.19
C LYS A 110 12.21 -9.01 7.95
N GLY A 111 12.55 -7.74 8.09
CA GLY A 111 12.86 -6.87 6.96
C GLY A 111 11.63 -6.60 6.09
N LEU A 112 11.87 -6.38 4.81
CA LEU A 112 10.84 -6.10 3.80
C LEU A 112 10.42 -7.39 3.09
N ILE A 113 9.12 -7.70 3.14
CA ILE A 113 8.49 -8.82 2.42
C ILE A 113 7.53 -8.22 1.40
N HIS A 114 7.63 -8.70 0.15
CA HIS A 114 6.72 -8.33 -0.94
C HIS A 114 5.92 -9.56 -1.36
N ILE A 115 4.60 -9.44 -1.36
CA ILE A 115 3.67 -10.43 -1.91
C ILE A 115 3.05 -9.80 -3.16
N PRO A 116 3.58 -10.12 -4.36
CA PRO A 116 2.99 -9.66 -5.62
C PRO A 116 1.67 -10.38 -5.87
N HIS A 117 0.70 -9.70 -6.50
CA HIS A 117 -0.63 -10.31 -6.77
C HIS A 117 -1.28 -10.90 -5.51
N ALA A 118 -1.14 -10.23 -4.37
CA ALA A 118 -1.57 -10.71 -3.07
C ALA A 118 -3.07 -11.02 -3.01
N TRP A 119 -3.87 -10.36 -3.84
CA TRP A 119 -5.25 -10.75 -4.13
C TRP A 119 -5.60 -10.35 -5.56
N GLN A 120 -6.72 -10.87 -6.06
CA GLN A 120 -7.28 -10.51 -7.35
C GLN A 120 -8.67 -9.90 -7.17
N GLU A 121 -9.13 -9.22 -8.20
CA GLU A 121 -10.54 -8.94 -8.31
C GLU A 121 -11.28 -10.27 -8.56
N PHE A 122 -12.38 -10.50 -7.84
CA PHE A 122 -13.20 -11.71 -7.97
C PHE A 122 -13.84 -11.82 -9.35
#